data_AF-A0A833NWA3-F1
#
_entry.id   AF-A0A833NWA3-F1
#
_cell.length_a   1.000
_cell.length_b   1.000
_cell.length_c   1.000
_cell.angle_alpha   90.00
_cell.angle_beta   90.00
_cell.angle_gamma   90.00
#
_symmetry.space_group_name_H-M   'P 1'
#
loop_
_entity.id
_entity.type
_entity.pdbx_description
1 polymer ?
#
loop_
_entity_poly.entity_id
_entity_poly.type
_entity_poly.pdbx_seq_one_letter_code
_entity_poly.pdbx_strand_id
1 'polypeptide(L)'
;MNYQHKELASGRWNTFSFVEQMANIGSDIERAISWNKKDQPDYSKHAFERALELLDLTISDKKNISRLRELLRVREVLADYFVFDNTYNSTAESWQKYFLQFNYAARLKT
;
A
#
# COMPACT_ATOMS: atom_id res chain seq x y z
N MET A 1 -14.22 1.38 11.73
CA MET A 1 -13.08 0.46 11.48
C MET A 1 -12.23 0.43 12.73
N ASN A 2 -11.67 -0.74 13.09
CA ASN A 2 -10.63 -0.82 14.12
C ASN A 2 -9.29 -0.68 13.41
N TYR A 3 -8.59 0.43 13.60
CA TYR A 3 -7.31 0.70 12.94
C TYR A 3 -6.17 -0.04 13.63
N GLN A 4 -5.36 -0.77 12.85
CA GLN A 4 -4.12 -1.36 13.32
C GLN A 4 -3.11 -0.25 13.67
N HIS A 5 -3.00 0.79 12.84
CA HIS A 5 -2.15 1.95 13.09
C HIS A 5 -2.93 3.13 13.72
N LYS A 6 -3.30 2.98 15.00
CA LYS A 6 -4.12 3.98 15.72
C LYS A 6 -3.55 5.41 15.66
N GLU A 7 -2.25 5.57 15.85
CA GLU A 7 -1.56 6.88 15.77
C GLU A 7 -1.49 7.47 14.35
N LEU A 8 -1.41 6.60 13.33
CA LEU A 8 -1.43 7.08 11.94
C LEU A 8 -2.84 7.53 11.57
N ALA A 9 -3.84 6.73 11.95
CA ALA A 9 -5.25 7.03 11.73
C ALA A 9 -5.75 8.26 12.51
N SER A 10 -5.13 8.62 13.64
CA SER A 10 -5.48 9.81 14.44
C SER A 10 -5.04 11.14 13.82
N GLY A 11 -4.39 11.11 12.65
CA GLY A 11 -4.08 12.30 11.86
C GLY A 11 -2.60 12.43 11.48
N ARG A 12 -1.69 11.69 12.13
CA ARG A 12 -0.26 11.71 11.78
C ARG A 12 -0.03 11.28 10.32
N TRP A 13 -0.83 10.35 9.79
CA TRP A 13 -0.69 9.93 8.41
C TRP A 13 -0.82 11.09 7.40
N ASN A 14 -1.65 12.08 7.72
CA ASN A 14 -1.90 13.22 6.85
C ASN A 14 -0.74 14.24 6.86
N THR A 15 0.21 14.14 7.80
CA THR A 15 1.40 15.01 7.81
C THR A 15 2.46 14.56 6.81
N PHE A 16 2.44 13.29 6.39
CA PHE A 16 3.35 12.78 5.37
C PHE A 16 2.99 13.33 3.99
N SER A 17 3.99 13.64 3.16
CA SER A 17 3.77 13.91 1.74
C SER A 17 3.19 12.68 1.03
N PHE A 18 2.56 12.88 -0.13
CA PHE A 18 2.04 11.78 -0.95
C PHE A 18 3.10 10.70 -1.24
N VAL A 19 4.35 11.12 -1.50
CA VAL A 19 5.46 10.20 -1.79
C VAL A 19 5.79 9.33 -0.57
N GLU A 20 5.82 9.93 0.63
CA GLU A 20 6.05 9.19 1.87
C GLU A 20 4.89 8.25 2.19
N GLN A 21 3.64 8.67 1.96
CA GLN A 21 2.46 7.80 2.12
C GLN A 21 2.59 6.56 1.23
N MET A 22 2.89 6.75 -0.06
CA MET A 22 3.03 5.65 -1.02
C MET A 22 4.25 4.76 -0.72
N ALA A 23 5.36 5.32 -0.25
CA ALA A 23 6.54 4.55 0.16
C ALA A 23 6.26 3.64 1.38
N ASN A 24 5.54 4.16 2.37
CA ASN A 24 5.14 3.38 3.54
C ASN A 24 4.16 2.25 3.17
N ILE A 25 3.17 2.52 2.30
CA ILE A 25 2.28 1.48 1.74
C ILE A 25 3.10 0.41 1.02
N GLY A 26 4.03 0.83 0.17
CA GLY A 26 4.92 -0.06 -0.57
C GLY A 26 5.72 -1.00 0.33
N SER A 27 6.14 -0.54 1.50
CA SER A 27 6.86 -1.35 2.48
C SER A 27 6.00 -2.45 3.11
N ASP A 28 4.69 -2.25 3.25
CA ASP A 28 3.76 -3.32 3.66
C ASP A 28 3.45 -4.29 2.51
N ILE A 29 3.33 -3.80 1.28
CA ILE A 29 3.15 -4.65 0.08
C ILE A 29 4.37 -5.56 -0.13
N GLU A 30 5.58 -5.04 0.02
CA GLU A 30 6.80 -5.86 -0.07
C GLU A 30 6.86 -6.92 1.03
N ARG A 31 6.43 -6.59 2.26
CA ARG A 31 6.30 -7.56 3.34
C ARG A 31 5.27 -8.64 3.02
N ALA A 32 4.11 -8.27 2.47
CA ALA A 32 3.10 -9.24 2.06
C ALA A 32 3.65 -10.20 0.99
N ILE A 33 4.29 -9.68 -0.06
CA ILE A 33 4.95 -10.49 -1.10
C ILE A 33 6.02 -11.41 -0.50
N SER A 34 6.85 -10.90 0.41
CA SER A 34 7.94 -11.67 1.04
C SER A 34 7.43 -12.85 1.87
N TRP A 35 6.35 -12.65 2.64
CA TRP A 35 5.72 -13.73 3.39
C TRP A 35 4.99 -14.73 2.50
N ASN A 36 4.34 -14.26 1.43
CA ASN A 36 3.72 -15.16 0.45
C ASN A 36 4.76 -16.08 -0.21
N LYS A 37 5.93 -15.54 -0.60
CA LYS A 37 7.06 -16.32 -1.15
C LYS A 37 7.65 -17.35 -0.18
N LYS A 38 7.33 -17.25 1.11
CA LYS A 38 7.78 -18.18 2.17
C LYS A 38 6.69 -19.17 2.57
N ASP A 39 5.59 -19.24 1.83
CA ASP A 39 4.42 -20.06 2.15
C ASP A 39 3.84 -19.76 3.54
N GLN A 40 3.84 -18.47 3.91
CA GLN A 40 3.33 -17.95 5.19
C GLN A 40 2.08 -17.08 4.94
N PRO A 41 0.93 -17.67 4.58
CA PRO A 41 -0.24 -16.94 4.09
C PRO A 41 -0.85 -15.99 5.14
N ASP A 42 -0.86 -16.37 6.42
CA ASP A 42 -1.40 -15.51 7.48
C ASP A 42 -0.57 -14.23 7.67
N TYR A 43 0.76 -14.35 7.63
CA TYR A 43 1.65 -13.19 7.72
C TYR A 43 1.56 -12.30 6.48
N SER A 44 1.41 -12.92 5.30
CA SER A 44 1.14 -12.20 4.05
C SER A 44 -0.15 -11.40 4.14
N LYS A 45 -1.24 -12.04 4.58
CA LYS A 45 -2.55 -11.43 4.76
C LYS A 45 -2.51 -10.25 5.74
N HIS A 46 -1.90 -10.42 6.92
CA HIS A 46 -1.79 -9.33 7.89
C HIS A 46 -1.00 -8.13 7.35
N ALA A 47 0.08 -8.37 6.61
CA ALA A 47 0.84 -7.30 5.96
C ALA A 47 0.01 -6.60 4.87
N PHE A 48 -0.77 -7.35 4.09
CA PHE A 48 -1.64 -6.78 3.07
C PHE A 48 -2.79 -5.95 3.67
N GLU A 49 -3.44 -6.42 4.74
CA GLU A 49 -4.50 -5.68 5.44
C GLU A 49 -4.00 -4.33 5.98
N ARG A 50 -2.76 -4.30 6.48
CA ARG A 50 -2.08 -3.06 6.88
C ARG A 50 -1.82 -2.13 5.70
N ALA A 51 -1.34 -2.64 4.57
CA ALA A 51 -1.16 -1.82 3.36
C ALA A 51 -2.50 -1.22 2.90
N LEU A 52 -3.57 -2.02 2.94
CA LEU A 52 -4.90 -1.59 2.53
C LEU A 52 -5.45 -0.50 3.46
N GLU A 53 -5.25 -0.64 4.77
CA GLU A 53 -5.59 0.40 5.75
C GLU A 53 -4.87 1.73 5.44
N LEU A 54 -3.56 1.69 5.19
CA LEU A 54 -2.78 2.88 4.86
C LEU A 54 -3.17 3.50 3.52
N LEU A 55 -3.55 2.66 2.55
CA LEU A 55 -4.07 3.10 1.25
C LEU A 55 -5.43 3.79 1.42
N ASP A 56 -6.32 3.24 2.27
CA ASP A 56 -7.63 3.84 2.57
C ASP A 56 -7.48 5.20 3.31
N LEU A 57 -6.50 5.32 4.22
CA LEU A 57 -6.14 6.61 4.81
C LEU A 57 -5.61 7.60 3.75
N THR A 58 -4.81 7.12 2.80
CA THR A 58 -4.25 7.94 1.70
C THR A 58 -5.35 8.41 0.73
N ILE A 59 -6.33 7.57 0.43
CA ILE A 59 -7.52 7.89 -0.38
C ILE A 59 -8.38 8.93 0.33
N SER A 60 -8.54 8.81 1.64
CA SER A 60 -9.37 9.72 2.45
C SER A 60 -8.73 11.09 2.70
N ASP A 61 -7.43 11.22 2.44
CA ASP A 61 -6.69 12.47 2.61
C ASP A 61 -7.08 13.49 1.53
N LYS A 62 -7.63 14.63 1.96
CA LYS A 62 -8.11 15.70 1.08
C LYS A 62 -7.03 16.21 0.13
N LYS A 63 -5.74 16.15 0.49
CA LYS A 63 -4.65 16.60 -0.38
C LYS A 63 -4.48 15.70 -1.62
N ASN A 64 -5.00 14.47 -1.58
CA ASN A 64 -4.87 13.47 -2.63
C ASN A 64 -6.09 13.37 -3.56
N ILE A 65 -7.09 14.27 -3.41
CA ILE A 65 -8.35 14.22 -4.18
C ILE A 65 -8.15 14.21 -5.71
N SER A 66 -7.09 14.85 -6.19
CA SER A 66 -6.73 14.89 -7.62
C SER A 66 -6.17 13.56 -8.16
N ARG A 67 -5.90 12.57 -7.29
CA ARG A 67 -5.27 11.28 -7.62
C ARG A 67 -6.18 10.08 -7.33
N LEU A 68 -7.44 10.32 -6.95
CA LEU A 68 -8.36 9.27 -6.52
C LEU A 68 -8.55 8.17 -7.56
N ARG A 69 -8.61 8.52 -8.85
CA ARG A 69 -8.75 7.53 -9.92
C ARG A 69 -7.64 6.48 -9.88
N GLU A 70 -6.39 6.94 -9.78
CA GLU A 70 -5.22 6.06 -9.76
C GLU A 70 -5.10 5.32 -8.42
N LEU A 71 -5.39 5.98 -7.29
CA LEU A 71 -5.37 5.34 -5.98
C LEU A 71 -6.41 4.22 -5.85
N LEU A 72 -7.63 4.44 -6.36
CA LEU A 72 -8.67 3.43 -6.38
C LEU A 72 -8.34 2.29 -7.34
N ARG A 73 -7.65 2.57 -8.45
CA ARG A 73 -7.13 1.52 -9.34
C ARG A 73 -6.07 0.67 -8.65
N VAL A 74 -5.11 1.29 -7.96
CA VAL A 74 -4.09 0.57 -7.19
C VAL A 74 -4.77 -0.33 -6.15
N ARG A 75 -5.79 0.19 -5.45
CA ARG A 75 -6.57 -0.59 -4.47
C ARG A 75 -7.25 -1.80 -5.10
N GLU A 76 -7.93 -1.60 -6.24
CA GLU A 76 -8.61 -2.66 -7.00
C GLU A 76 -7.65 -3.77 -7.43
N VAL A 77 -6.55 -3.41 -8.10
CA VAL A 77 -5.61 -4.40 -8.66
C VAL A 77 -4.81 -5.10 -7.55
N LEU A 78 -4.51 -4.41 -6.44
CA LEU A 78 -3.92 -5.05 -5.27
C LEU A 78 -4.86 -6.08 -4.62
N ALA A 79 -6.15 -5.76 -4.49
CA ALA A 79 -7.13 -6.70 -3.99
C ALA A 79 -7.27 -7.90 -4.93
N ASP A 80 -7.30 -7.67 -6.25
CA ASP A 80 -7.30 -8.74 -7.25
C ASP A 80 -6.09 -9.68 -7.10
N TYR A 81 -4.90 -9.12 -6.88
CA TYR A 81 -3.67 -9.90 -6.74
C TYR A 81 -3.58 -10.72 -5.44
N PHE A 82 -3.98 -10.15 -4.30
CA PHE A 82 -3.78 -10.80 -2.99
C PHE A 82 -4.98 -11.63 -2.52
N VAL A 83 -6.18 -11.34 -3.00
CA VAL A 83 -7.43 -11.90 -2.44
C VAL A 83 -8.25 -12.66 -3.48
N PHE A 84 -8.23 -12.22 -4.74
CA PHE A 84 -9.05 -12.82 -5.80
C PHE A 84 -8.19 -13.60 -6.79
N ASP A 85 -8.76 -13.87 -7.97
CA ASP A 85 -8.18 -14.76 -8.98
C ASP A 85 -7.05 -14.11 -9.80
N ASN A 86 -6.60 -12.90 -9.43
CA ASN A 86 -5.60 -12.12 -10.17
C ASN A 86 -5.97 -11.97 -11.66
N THR A 87 -7.21 -11.58 -11.96
CA THR A 87 -7.74 -11.44 -13.33
C THR A 87 -6.95 -10.42 -14.15
N TYR A 88 -6.37 -9.41 -13.50
CA TYR A 88 -5.52 -8.41 -14.14
C TYR A 88 -4.09 -8.91 -14.42
N ASN A 89 -3.74 -10.13 -14.00
CA ASN A 89 -2.45 -10.78 -14.23
C ASN A 89 -1.26 -9.93 -13.74
N SER A 90 -1.44 -9.23 -12.61
CA SER A 90 -0.34 -8.50 -11.98
C SER A 90 0.65 -9.48 -11.34
N THR A 91 1.91 -9.07 -11.21
CA THR A 91 2.97 -9.91 -10.63
C THR A 91 3.64 -9.24 -9.43
N ALA A 92 4.28 -10.02 -8.58
CA ALA A 92 5.10 -9.52 -7.48
C ALA A 92 6.13 -8.48 -7.96
N GLU A 93 6.80 -8.76 -9.08
CA GLU A 93 7.83 -7.89 -9.66
C GLU A 93 7.23 -6.56 -10.14
N SER A 94 6.01 -6.59 -10.70
CA SER A 94 5.32 -5.38 -11.14
C SER A 94 4.99 -4.46 -9.95
N TRP A 95 4.53 -5.03 -8.83
CA TRP A 95 4.22 -4.29 -7.60
C TRP A 95 5.48 -3.75 -6.92
N GLN A 96 6.51 -4.58 -6.83
CA GLN A 96 7.82 -4.15 -6.31
C GLN A 96 8.37 -2.99 -7.12
N LYS A 97 8.34 -3.07 -8.46
CA LYS A 97 8.80 -2.00 -9.34
C LYS A 97 7.97 -0.72 -9.18
N TYR A 98 6.65 -0.84 -9.07
CA TYR A 98 5.75 0.31 -8.87
C TYR A 98 6.07 1.06 -7.56
N PHE A 99 6.14 0.33 -6.44
CA PHE A 99 6.36 0.95 -5.13
C PHE A 99 7.81 1.39 -4.88
N LEU A 100 8.79 0.72 -5.52
CA LEU A 100 10.21 1.10 -5.42
C LEU A 100 10.45 2.55 -5.87
N GLN A 101 9.70 3.04 -6.85
CA GLN A 101 9.82 4.43 -7.32
C GLN A 101 9.49 5.43 -6.21
N PHE A 102 8.48 5.16 -5.39
CA PHE A 102 8.12 6.00 -4.24
C PHE A 102 9.14 5.88 -3.11
N ASN A 103 9.63 4.67 -2.82
CA ASN A 103 10.69 4.47 -1.82
C ASN A 103 11.97 5.25 -2.20
N TYR A 104 12.37 5.20 -3.46
CA TYR A 104 13.51 5.94 -3.97
C TYR A 104 13.29 7.46 -3.87
N ALA A 105 12.13 7.95 -4.33
CA ALA A 105 11.80 9.36 -4.27
C ALA A 105 11.67 9.91 -2.84
N ALA A 106 11.17 9.11 -1.89
CA ALA A 106 11.11 9.48 -0.47
C ALA A 106 12.52 9.67 0.11
N ARG A 107 13.46 8.76 -0.25
CA ARG A 107 14.85 8.82 0.23
C ARG A 107 15.63 10.00 -0.33
N LEU A 108 15.33 10.47 -1.54
CA LEU A 108 15.97 11.67 -2.11
C LEU A 108 15.57 12.98 -1.41
N LYS A 109 14.46 12.97 -0.67
CA LYS A 109 13.95 14.14 0.07
C LYS A 109 14.45 14.22 1.51
N THR A 110 15.12 13.17 2.00
CA THR A 110 15.72 13.09 3.34
C THR A 110 17.18 13.50 3.28
#